data_AF-A0A366WHJ3-F1
#
_entry.id   AF-A0A366WHJ3-F1
#
_cell.length_a   1.000
_cell.length_b   1.000
_cell.length_c   1.000
_cell.angle_alpha   90.00
_cell.angle_beta   90.00
_cell.angle_gamma   90.00
#
_symmetry.space_group_name_H-M   'P 1'
#
loop_
_entity.id
_entity.type
_entity.pdbx_description
1 polymer ?
#
loop_
_entity_poly.entity_id
_entity_poly.type
_entity_poly.pdbx_seq_one_letter_code
_entity_poly.pdbx_strand_id
1 'polypeptide(L)'
;MTSVVAVSGLFISACATGPSAPDVSGRYQCGQLDVTVAKADDGDMLGIDYRGERLLLKPKVSASGALYVARDDDGTSFWSKGERATFTVKGEVYPECLQAGALEMPFQAAGNEPFWHVQVDDGELLFHRPFESGEPEIVAIDTVVANRHGREFRGELDGQQLTLKVARQLCEDSMSGSQFPAQVRLEMNGEVFKGCGGDPYRLFRGAEWVVEDLAGAGIIDSSRMTIEFLGENRMAGLASCNRYGGQYEIKGEGVSFGGIFSTRMACAPALMAQEHRFLELMAKVTSAAIGRRGELVLTTSSGETITAFQSTESKATQ
;
A
#
# COMPACT_ATOMS: atom_id res chain seq x y z
N MET A 1 -68.71 1.81 -51.01
CA MET A 1 -68.10 1.13 -49.85
C MET A 1 -66.58 1.24 -49.99
N THR A 2 -65.99 2.22 -49.32
CA THR A 2 -64.55 2.54 -49.36
C THR A 2 -63.90 2.01 -48.08
N SER A 3 -63.02 1.01 -48.19
CA SER A 3 -62.26 0.47 -47.06
C SER A 3 -60.97 1.26 -46.85
N VAL A 4 -60.79 1.78 -45.64
CA VAL A 4 -59.56 2.42 -45.16
C VAL A 4 -58.77 1.35 -44.40
N VAL A 5 -57.54 1.06 -44.83
CA VAL A 5 -56.60 0.19 -44.12
C VAL A 5 -55.72 1.09 -43.24
N ALA A 6 -55.85 0.97 -41.93
CA ALA A 6 -54.99 1.64 -40.96
C ALA A 6 -53.79 0.72 -40.65
N VAL A 7 -52.59 1.16 -41.01
CA VAL A 7 -51.33 0.51 -40.63
C VAL A 7 -50.89 1.08 -39.28
N SER A 8 -51.01 0.28 -38.22
CA SER A 8 -50.49 0.62 -36.90
C SER A 8 -49.00 0.29 -36.83
N GLY A 9 -48.15 1.33 -36.79
CA GLY A 9 -46.72 1.18 -36.54
C GLY A 9 -46.45 0.93 -35.06
N LEU A 10 -45.84 -0.22 -34.74
CA LEU A 10 -45.27 -0.50 -33.42
C LEU A 10 -43.93 0.25 -33.28
N PHE A 11 -43.90 1.26 -32.42
CA PHE A 11 -42.66 1.85 -31.94
C PHE A 11 -42.07 0.97 -30.83
N ILE A 12 -41.00 0.24 -31.14
CA ILE A 12 -40.20 -0.43 -30.12
C ILE A 12 -39.35 0.66 -29.44
N SER A 13 -39.74 1.04 -28.22
CA SER A 13 -38.90 1.89 -27.37
C SER A 13 -37.78 1.02 -26.81
N ALA A 14 -36.58 1.15 -27.36
CA ALA A 14 -35.38 0.59 -26.78
C ALA A 14 -34.96 1.48 -25.59
N CYS A 15 -35.22 1.02 -24.37
CA CYS A 15 -34.58 1.60 -23.19
C CYS A 15 -33.09 1.30 -23.30
N ALA A 16 -32.29 2.30 -23.67
CA ALA A 16 -30.84 2.24 -23.53
C ALA A 16 -30.51 2.32 -22.03
N THR A 17 -30.53 1.19 -21.33
CA THR A 17 -29.80 1.05 -20.07
C THR A 17 -28.31 1.18 -20.42
N GLY A 18 -27.74 2.36 -20.15
CA GLY A 18 -26.29 2.54 -20.18
C GLY A 18 -25.61 1.51 -19.27
N PRO A 19 -24.35 1.13 -19.54
CA PRO A 19 -23.63 0.20 -18.70
C PRO A 19 -23.61 0.76 -17.27
N SER A 20 -24.27 0.06 -16.35
CA SER A 20 -24.14 0.36 -14.93
C SER A 20 -22.68 0.18 -14.55
N ALA A 21 -22.09 1.22 -13.95
CA ALA A 21 -20.77 1.09 -13.36
C ALA A 21 -20.82 -0.07 -12.33
N PRO A 22 -19.76 -0.90 -12.23
CA PRO A 22 -19.68 -1.94 -11.22
C PRO A 22 -19.98 -1.36 -9.83
N ASP A 23 -20.58 -2.14 -8.94
CA ASP A 23 -20.90 -1.70 -7.58
C ASP A 23 -19.60 -1.58 -6.76
N VAL A 24 -18.96 -0.41 -6.85
CA VAL A 24 -17.72 -0.13 -6.12
C VAL A 24 -18.07 0.32 -4.70
N SER A 25 -17.84 -0.56 -3.73
CA SER A 25 -17.91 -0.23 -2.32
C SER A 25 -16.95 -1.11 -1.52
N GLY A 26 -16.55 -0.63 -0.35
CA GLY A 26 -15.71 -1.39 0.57
C GLY A 26 -14.59 -0.58 1.20
N ARG A 27 -13.71 -1.28 1.91
CA ARG A 27 -12.53 -0.72 2.56
C ARG A 27 -11.28 -1.20 1.84
N TYR A 28 -10.38 -0.26 1.57
CA TYR A 28 -9.10 -0.50 0.91
C TYR A 28 -7.96 0.00 1.79
N GLN A 29 -6.79 -0.62 1.63
CA GLN A 29 -5.53 -0.16 2.21
C GLN A 29 -4.52 0.18 1.13
N CYS A 30 -4.15 1.44 1.04
CA CYS A 30 -3.16 1.99 0.11
C CYS A 30 -1.84 2.19 0.89
N GLY A 31 -1.11 1.10 1.13
CA GLY A 31 -0.05 1.08 2.15
C GLY A 31 -0.66 1.23 3.56
N GLN A 32 -0.23 2.26 4.30
CA GLN A 32 -0.77 2.63 5.61
C GLN A 32 -2.02 3.52 5.56
N LEU A 33 -2.45 3.96 4.36
CA LEU A 33 -3.69 4.73 4.22
C LEU A 33 -4.90 3.80 4.18
N ASP A 34 -5.81 3.95 5.15
CA ASP A 34 -7.16 3.39 5.05
C ASP A 34 -8.05 4.30 4.19
N VAL A 35 -8.74 3.69 3.24
CA VAL A 35 -9.72 4.35 2.36
C VAL A 35 -11.04 3.60 2.45
N THR A 36 -12.13 4.33 2.70
CA THR A 36 -13.49 3.77 2.63
C THR A 36 -14.21 4.32 1.42
N VAL A 37 -14.82 3.43 0.64
CA VAL A 37 -15.49 3.75 -0.60
C VAL A 37 -16.95 3.31 -0.50
N ALA A 38 -17.86 4.22 -0.82
CA ALA A 38 -19.29 3.94 -0.84
C ALA A 38 -19.99 4.81 -1.88
N LYS A 39 -21.12 4.34 -2.43
CA LYS A 39 -21.99 5.20 -3.23
C LYS A 39 -22.48 6.39 -2.40
N ALA A 40 -22.49 7.56 -3.01
CA ALA A 40 -23.12 8.73 -2.41
C ALA A 40 -24.65 8.65 -2.58
N ASP A 41 -25.40 9.35 -1.73
CA ASP A 41 -26.87 9.39 -1.79
C ASP A 41 -27.40 10.09 -3.06
N ASP A 42 -26.55 10.89 -3.72
CA ASP A 42 -26.87 11.70 -4.89
C ASP A 42 -26.24 11.10 -6.16
N GLY A 43 -27.03 10.33 -6.92
CA GLY A 43 -26.66 9.80 -8.23
C GLY A 43 -25.49 8.82 -8.22
N ASP A 44 -24.99 8.45 -9.41
CA ASP A 44 -23.90 7.48 -9.60
C ASP A 44 -22.52 7.92 -9.03
N MET A 45 -22.49 8.90 -8.13
CA MET A 45 -21.29 9.41 -7.49
C MET A 45 -20.72 8.42 -6.47
N LEU A 46 -19.39 8.39 -6.41
CA LEU A 46 -18.62 7.62 -5.46
C LEU A 46 -18.10 8.55 -4.37
N GLY A 47 -18.48 8.27 -3.13
CA GLY A 47 -17.88 8.87 -1.94
C GLY A 47 -16.63 8.10 -1.52
N ILE A 48 -15.54 8.83 -1.32
CA ILE A 48 -14.27 8.28 -0.82
C ILE A 48 -13.88 9.03 0.45
N ASP A 49 -13.88 8.31 1.57
CA ASP A 49 -13.40 8.82 2.85
C ASP A 49 -11.91 8.43 3.02
N TYR A 50 -11.04 9.43 3.15
CA TYR A 50 -9.59 9.28 3.28
C TYR A 50 -9.03 10.42 4.16
N ARG A 51 -8.12 10.13 5.09
CA ARG A 51 -7.51 11.16 5.98
C ARG A 51 -8.51 12.13 6.63
N GLY A 52 -9.72 11.67 6.99
CA GLY A 52 -10.78 12.50 7.56
C GLY A 52 -11.47 13.46 6.59
N GLU A 53 -11.14 13.40 5.31
CA GLU A 53 -11.81 14.13 4.22
C GLU A 53 -12.71 13.19 3.41
N ARG A 54 -13.74 13.76 2.78
CA ARG A 54 -14.62 13.05 1.86
C ARG A 54 -14.53 13.65 0.47
N LEU A 55 -14.15 12.84 -0.52
CA LEU A 55 -14.19 13.18 -1.93
C LEU A 55 -15.48 12.64 -2.55
N LEU A 56 -16.05 13.41 -3.49
CA LEU A 56 -17.14 12.95 -4.35
C LEU A 56 -16.63 12.88 -5.79
N LEU A 57 -16.61 11.68 -6.34
CA LEU A 57 -16.10 11.41 -7.68
C LEU A 57 -17.24 10.95 -8.60
N LYS A 58 -17.25 11.45 -9.84
CA LYS A 58 -18.19 11.04 -10.88
C LYS A 58 -17.63 9.87 -11.68
N PRO A 59 -18.47 8.94 -12.16
CA PRO A 59 -18.01 7.86 -13.02
C PRO A 59 -17.48 8.42 -14.35
N LYS A 60 -16.44 7.78 -14.89
CA LYS A 60 -15.87 8.06 -16.20
C LYS A 60 -15.70 6.75 -16.95
N VAL A 61 -16.01 6.77 -18.25
CA VAL A 61 -15.88 5.57 -19.10
C VAL A 61 -14.44 5.07 -19.10
N SER A 62 -14.26 3.76 -18.97
CA SER A 62 -12.97 3.07 -19.01
C SER A 62 -13.07 1.79 -19.82
N ALA A 63 -11.95 1.37 -20.43
CA ALA A 63 -11.86 0.11 -21.19
C ALA A 63 -11.94 -1.12 -20.28
N SER A 64 -11.47 -1.02 -19.04
CA SER A 64 -11.63 -2.06 -18.02
C SER A 64 -11.66 -1.48 -16.62
N GLY A 65 -12.34 -2.16 -15.71
CA GLY A 65 -12.54 -1.69 -14.34
C GLY A 65 -13.51 -0.51 -14.25
N ALA A 66 -13.72 -0.02 -13.03
CA ALA A 66 -14.55 1.15 -12.75
C ALA A 66 -13.65 2.36 -12.47
N LEU A 67 -13.79 3.41 -13.28
CA LEU A 67 -13.05 4.66 -13.13
C LEU A 67 -13.98 5.76 -12.60
N TYR A 68 -13.52 6.47 -11.59
CA TYR A 68 -14.15 7.66 -11.05
C TYR A 68 -13.14 8.80 -10.99
N VAL A 69 -13.58 10.02 -11.31
CA VAL A 69 -12.75 11.22 -11.35
C VAL A 69 -13.41 12.38 -10.62
N ALA A 70 -12.64 13.33 -10.11
CA ALA A 70 -13.21 14.54 -9.54
C ALA A 70 -13.89 15.37 -10.63
N ARG A 71 -14.84 16.22 -10.23
CA ARG A 71 -15.62 17.02 -11.19
C ARG A 71 -14.78 18.11 -11.85
N ASP A 72 -13.94 18.76 -11.05
CA ASP A 72 -13.23 20.00 -11.36
C ASP A 72 -11.69 19.85 -11.27
N ASP A 73 -11.20 18.61 -11.15
CA ASP A 73 -9.77 18.28 -11.06
C ASP A 73 -9.48 16.96 -11.80
N ASP A 74 -8.63 17.01 -12.81
CA ASP A 74 -8.18 15.81 -13.53
C ASP A 74 -7.07 15.06 -12.79
N GLY A 75 -6.49 15.65 -11.73
CA GLY A 75 -5.48 15.04 -10.88
C GLY A 75 -6.04 14.09 -9.81
N THR A 76 -7.36 14.05 -9.60
CA THR A 76 -7.99 13.21 -8.57
C THR A 76 -8.85 12.12 -9.20
N SER A 77 -8.51 10.87 -8.92
CA SER A 77 -9.22 9.71 -9.48
C SER A 77 -9.13 8.48 -8.58
N PHE A 78 -10.11 7.60 -8.77
CA PHE A 78 -10.13 6.27 -8.19
C PHE A 78 -10.50 5.27 -9.28
N TRP A 79 -9.56 4.39 -9.61
CA TRP A 79 -9.77 3.32 -10.56
C TRP A 79 -9.71 1.98 -9.85
N SER A 80 -10.70 1.12 -10.02
CA SER A 80 -10.75 -0.19 -9.38
C SER A 80 -11.01 -1.32 -10.36
N LYS A 81 -10.39 -2.47 -10.10
CA LYS A 81 -10.60 -3.71 -10.86
C LYS A 81 -10.41 -4.90 -9.92
N GLY A 82 -11.49 -5.66 -9.69
CA GLY A 82 -11.49 -6.74 -8.70
C GLY A 82 -11.24 -6.18 -7.30
N GLU A 83 -10.27 -6.75 -6.59
CA GLU A 83 -9.94 -6.41 -5.20
C GLU A 83 -8.87 -5.30 -5.07
N ARG A 84 -8.46 -4.72 -6.20
CA ARG A 84 -7.37 -3.74 -6.30
C ARG A 84 -7.86 -2.41 -6.83
N ALA A 85 -7.21 -1.33 -6.43
CA ALA A 85 -7.49 0.01 -6.93
C ALA A 85 -6.24 0.90 -6.98
N THR A 86 -6.25 1.83 -7.93
CA THR A 86 -5.35 2.98 -7.97
C THR A 86 -6.10 4.20 -7.44
N PHE A 87 -5.53 4.86 -6.45
CA PHE A 87 -6.07 6.10 -5.89
C PHE A 87 -5.07 7.24 -6.07
N THR A 88 -5.54 8.31 -6.69
CA THR A 88 -4.75 9.51 -6.95
C THR A 88 -5.50 10.72 -6.43
N VAL A 89 -4.81 11.62 -5.73
CA VAL A 89 -5.37 12.88 -5.24
C VAL A 89 -4.47 14.02 -5.67
N LYS A 90 -5.01 14.99 -6.42
CA LYS A 90 -4.28 16.17 -6.92
C LYS A 90 -2.95 15.83 -7.60
N GLY A 91 -2.91 14.71 -8.33
CA GLY A 91 -1.73 14.21 -9.05
C GLY A 91 -0.79 13.32 -8.21
N GLU A 92 -1.00 13.20 -6.91
CA GLU A 92 -0.25 12.29 -6.05
C GLU A 92 -0.87 10.89 -6.07
N VAL A 93 -0.11 9.91 -6.54
CA VAL A 93 -0.53 8.50 -6.61
C VAL A 93 -0.16 7.80 -5.30
N TYR A 94 -1.15 7.24 -4.62
CA TYR A 94 -0.94 6.43 -3.43
C TYR A 94 -0.49 5.00 -3.79
N PRO A 95 0.12 4.24 -2.86
CA PRO A 95 0.40 2.82 -3.09
C PRO A 95 -0.86 2.06 -3.51
N GLU A 96 -0.71 0.95 -4.24
CA GLU A 96 -1.87 0.18 -4.71
C GLU A 96 -2.81 -0.14 -3.54
N CYS A 97 -4.08 0.21 -3.72
CA CYS A 97 -5.11 0.07 -2.71
C CYS A 97 -5.68 -1.34 -2.79
N LEU A 98 -5.54 -2.10 -1.69
CA LEU A 98 -5.96 -3.51 -1.62
C LEU A 98 -7.14 -3.67 -0.68
N GLN A 99 -8.17 -4.42 -1.09
CA GLN A 99 -9.17 -4.91 -0.14
C GLN A 99 -8.54 -5.87 0.87
N ALA A 100 -9.23 -6.10 1.99
CA ALA A 100 -8.72 -6.96 3.04
C ALA A 100 -8.37 -8.37 2.51
N GLY A 101 -7.11 -8.77 2.73
CA GLY A 101 -6.59 -10.07 2.33
C GLY A 101 -6.22 -10.20 0.85
N ALA A 102 -6.46 -9.19 0.02
CA ALA A 102 -5.93 -9.12 -1.33
C ALA A 102 -4.40 -8.91 -1.30
N LEU A 103 -3.72 -9.32 -2.37
CA LEU A 103 -2.27 -9.24 -2.52
C LEU A 103 -1.92 -8.30 -3.69
N GLU A 104 -0.85 -7.55 -3.50
CA GLU A 104 -0.16 -6.84 -4.59
C GLU A 104 0.60 -7.88 -5.41
N MET A 105 0.47 -7.79 -6.74
CA MET A 105 1.08 -8.73 -7.68
C MET A 105 2.18 -8.05 -8.50
N PRO A 106 3.31 -8.74 -8.79
CA PRO A 106 3.61 -10.10 -8.36
C PRO A 106 3.88 -10.18 -6.84
N PHE A 107 3.29 -11.19 -6.18
CA PHE A 107 3.47 -11.40 -4.75
C PHE A 107 4.73 -12.22 -4.52
N GLN A 108 5.68 -11.69 -3.76
CA GLN A 108 6.93 -12.37 -3.43
C GLN A 108 6.95 -12.78 -1.95
N ALA A 109 7.51 -13.95 -1.66
CA ALA A 109 7.75 -14.41 -0.29
C ALA A 109 8.99 -15.29 -0.20
N ALA A 110 9.62 -15.30 0.97
CA ALA A 110 10.81 -16.10 1.22
C ALA A 110 10.88 -16.55 2.68
N GLY A 111 11.67 -17.59 2.94
CA GLY A 111 12.03 -18.02 4.29
C GLY A 111 13.44 -18.61 4.33
N ASN A 112 13.97 -18.80 5.54
CA ASN A 112 15.40 -19.07 5.77
C ASN A 112 15.72 -20.48 6.30
N GLU A 113 14.74 -21.23 6.80
CA GLU A 113 14.97 -22.55 7.40
C GLU A 113 13.95 -23.61 6.92
N PRO A 114 14.31 -24.40 5.88
CA PRO A 114 15.40 -24.14 4.92
C PRO A 114 15.11 -22.92 4.05
N PHE A 115 16.09 -22.50 3.23
CA PHE A 115 15.91 -21.35 2.35
C PHE A 115 14.99 -21.65 1.17
N TRP A 116 14.01 -20.78 0.96
CA TRP A 116 13.09 -20.86 -0.16
C TRP A 116 12.60 -19.49 -0.58
N HIS A 117 12.18 -19.37 -1.83
CA HIS A 117 11.57 -18.19 -2.41
C HIS A 117 10.40 -18.59 -3.30
N VAL A 118 9.32 -17.84 -3.26
CA VAL A 118 8.21 -17.94 -4.22
C VAL A 118 7.87 -16.58 -4.80
N GLN A 119 7.46 -16.59 -6.06
CA GLN A 119 6.75 -15.49 -6.69
C GLN A 119 5.42 -16.01 -7.23
N VAL A 120 4.32 -15.35 -6.86
CA VAL A 120 2.98 -15.66 -7.38
C VAL A 120 2.56 -14.54 -8.34
N ASP A 121 2.21 -14.91 -9.56
CA ASP A 121 1.64 -14.01 -10.56
C ASP A 121 0.82 -14.79 -11.58
N ASP A 122 -0.25 -14.18 -12.12
CA ASP A 122 -1.09 -14.72 -13.19
C ASP A 122 -1.49 -16.22 -13.11
N GLY A 123 -1.78 -16.72 -11.91
CA GLY A 123 -2.15 -18.13 -11.69
C GLY A 123 -0.97 -19.11 -11.70
N GLU A 124 0.24 -18.59 -11.68
CA GLU A 124 1.48 -19.35 -11.58
C GLU A 124 2.23 -19.01 -10.29
N LEU A 125 2.93 -20.00 -9.77
CA LEU A 125 3.85 -19.88 -8.65
C LEU A 125 5.23 -20.33 -9.13
N LEU A 126 6.18 -19.40 -9.15
CA LEU A 126 7.59 -19.66 -9.38
C LEU A 126 8.25 -19.99 -8.04
N PHE A 127 8.68 -21.22 -7.85
CA PHE A 127 9.32 -21.72 -6.63
C PHE A 127 10.82 -21.89 -6.84
N HIS A 128 11.64 -21.42 -5.90
CA HIS A 128 13.09 -21.52 -5.99
C HIS A 128 13.69 -21.85 -4.63
N ARG A 129 14.64 -22.80 -4.61
CA ARG A 129 15.41 -23.22 -3.44
C ARG A 129 16.88 -22.92 -3.71
N PRO A 130 17.40 -21.76 -3.26
CA PRO A 130 18.69 -21.23 -3.73
C PRO A 130 19.92 -22.12 -3.50
N PHE A 131 19.84 -23.07 -2.57
CA PHE A 131 20.96 -23.96 -2.21
C PHE A 131 20.79 -25.38 -2.76
N GLU A 132 19.72 -25.64 -3.49
CA GLU A 132 19.54 -26.88 -4.23
C GLU A 132 19.97 -26.68 -5.68
N SER A 133 20.61 -27.69 -6.27
CA SER A 133 20.95 -27.65 -7.69
C SER A 133 19.66 -27.77 -8.51
N GLY A 134 19.23 -26.69 -9.16
CA GLY A 134 18.04 -26.69 -10.01
C GLY A 134 17.70 -25.30 -10.54
N GLU A 135 16.92 -25.27 -11.61
CA GLU A 135 16.26 -24.05 -12.06
C GLU A 135 15.01 -23.81 -11.19
N PRO A 136 14.50 -22.57 -11.08
CA PRO A 136 13.20 -22.30 -10.50
C PRO A 136 12.09 -23.16 -11.14
N GLU A 137 11.23 -23.74 -10.30
CA GLU A 137 10.11 -24.59 -10.69
C GLU A 137 8.85 -23.74 -10.89
N ILE A 138 8.13 -23.90 -12.00
CA ILE A 138 6.87 -23.20 -12.26
C ILE A 138 5.71 -24.15 -11.95
N VAL A 139 4.80 -23.71 -11.09
CA VAL A 139 3.64 -24.48 -10.63
C VAL A 139 2.37 -23.71 -10.98
N ALA A 140 1.47 -24.32 -11.75
CA ALA A 140 0.13 -23.78 -11.95
C ALA A 140 -0.65 -23.88 -10.63
N ILE A 141 -1.29 -22.79 -10.23
CA ILE A 141 -1.99 -22.69 -8.95
C ILE A 141 -3.40 -22.15 -9.09
N ASP A 142 -4.30 -22.69 -8.27
CA ASP A 142 -5.63 -22.16 -8.04
C ASP A 142 -5.70 -21.42 -6.71
N THR A 143 -6.48 -20.35 -6.66
CA THR A 143 -6.84 -19.71 -5.39
C THR A 143 -7.99 -20.48 -4.75
N VAL A 144 -7.72 -21.22 -3.67
CA VAL A 144 -8.71 -22.05 -2.98
C VAL A 144 -9.34 -21.35 -1.77
N VAL A 145 -8.65 -20.35 -1.20
CA VAL A 145 -9.22 -19.47 -0.16
C VAL A 145 -8.92 -18.02 -0.51
N ALA A 146 -9.97 -17.20 -0.51
CA ALA A 146 -9.87 -15.75 -0.58
C ALA A 146 -10.85 -15.10 0.39
N ASN A 147 -10.33 -14.50 1.47
CA ASN A 147 -11.13 -13.77 2.44
C ASN A 147 -10.32 -12.62 3.07
N ARG A 148 -10.92 -11.91 4.02
CA ARG A 148 -10.31 -10.75 4.69
C ARG A 148 -9.02 -11.01 5.47
N HIS A 149 -8.77 -12.28 5.84
CA HIS A 149 -7.63 -12.70 6.66
C HIS A 149 -6.42 -13.13 5.82
N GLY A 150 -6.61 -13.45 4.54
CA GLY A 150 -5.53 -13.93 3.69
C GLY A 150 -5.97 -14.70 2.45
N ARG A 151 -5.01 -15.41 1.87
CA ARG A 151 -5.17 -16.24 0.66
C ARG A 151 -4.56 -17.63 0.89
N GLU A 152 -5.14 -18.63 0.23
CA GLU A 152 -4.53 -19.96 0.08
C GLU A 152 -4.50 -20.29 -1.40
N PHE A 153 -3.31 -20.63 -1.89
CA PHE A 153 -3.07 -21.13 -3.24
C PHE A 153 -2.74 -22.61 -3.18
N ARG A 154 -3.18 -23.35 -4.19
CA ARG A 154 -2.92 -24.79 -4.29
C ARG A 154 -2.50 -25.15 -5.70
N GLY A 155 -1.44 -25.93 -5.81
CA GLY A 155 -0.95 -26.48 -7.05
C GLY A 155 -0.40 -27.89 -6.86
N GLU A 156 0.18 -28.43 -7.91
CA GLU A 156 0.81 -29.75 -7.93
C GLU A 156 2.20 -29.63 -8.56
N LEU A 157 3.21 -30.17 -7.88
CA LEU A 157 4.60 -30.24 -8.34
C LEU A 157 5.05 -31.70 -8.18
N ASP A 158 5.52 -32.31 -9.27
CA ASP A 158 5.99 -33.71 -9.30
C ASP A 158 5.02 -34.75 -8.71
N GLY A 159 3.71 -34.56 -8.94
CA GLY A 159 2.67 -35.46 -8.40
C GLY A 159 2.33 -35.21 -6.94
N GLN A 160 2.89 -34.16 -6.34
CA GLN A 160 2.74 -33.83 -4.93
C GLN A 160 2.04 -32.48 -4.77
N GLN A 161 1.12 -32.41 -3.80
CA GLN A 161 0.37 -31.19 -3.54
C GLN A 161 1.27 -30.13 -2.89
N LEU A 162 1.22 -28.93 -3.46
CA LEU A 162 1.84 -27.73 -2.94
C LEU A 162 0.74 -26.77 -2.48
N THR A 163 0.84 -26.26 -1.25
CA THR A 163 -0.11 -25.27 -0.71
C THR A 163 0.63 -24.06 -0.17
N LEU A 164 0.32 -22.87 -0.67
CA LEU A 164 0.87 -21.60 -0.18
C LEU A 164 -0.22 -20.83 0.58
N LYS A 165 -0.06 -20.66 1.89
CA LYS A 165 -0.94 -19.87 2.75
C LYS A 165 -0.30 -18.52 3.04
N VAL A 166 -1.01 -17.44 2.73
CA VAL A 166 -0.59 -16.06 2.99
C VAL A 166 -1.56 -15.46 4.01
N ALA A 167 -1.05 -15.13 5.20
CA ALA A 167 -1.80 -14.48 6.26
C ALA A 167 -1.44 -13.00 6.35
N ARG A 168 -2.46 -12.14 6.42
CA ARG A 168 -2.28 -10.69 6.57
C ARG A 168 -1.90 -10.36 8.02
N GLN A 169 -0.63 -10.56 8.33
CA GLN A 169 -0.04 -10.32 9.64
C GLN A 169 1.42 -9.90 9.44
N LEU A 170 1.85 -8.88 10.19
CA LEU A 170 3.24 -8.43 10.18
C LEU A 170 4.17 -9.63 10.46
N CYS A 171 5.18 -9.76 9.60
CA CYS A 171 6.20 -10.78 9.67
C CYS A 171 7.56 -10.11 9.81
N GLU A 172 8.42 -10.68 10.65
CA GLU A 172 9.80 -10.25 10.81
C GLU A 172 10.69 -11.41 10.37
N ASP A 173 11.59 -11.12 9.45
CA ASP A 173 12.57 -12.09 8.97
C ASP A 173 13.58 -12.39 10.08
N SER A 174 13.76 -13.66 10.41
CA SER A 174 14.60 -14.08 11.54
C SER A 174 16.09 -13.87 11.32
N MET A 175 16.54 -13.71 10.08
CA MET A 175 17.96 -13.52 9.73
C MET A 175 18.32 -12.04 9.66
N SER A 176 17.47 -11.23 9.04
CA SER A 176 17.76 -9.81 8.79
C SER A 176 17.05 -8.84 9.74
N GLY A 177 16.00 -9.28 10.43
CA GLY A 177 15.11 -8.41 11.20
C GLY A 177 14.20 -7.53 10.34
N SER A 178 14.24 -7.67 9.02
CA SER A 178 13.38 -6.92 8.10
C SER A 178 11.92 -7.32 8.24
N GLN A 179 11.03 -6.33 8.14
CA GLN A 179 9.60 -6.57 8.28
C GLN A 179 8.87 -6.61 6.94
N PHE A 180 7.84 -7.43 6.88
CA PHE A 180 6.99 -7.65 5.71
C PHE A 180 5.51 -7.67 6.11
N PRO A 181 4.60 -7.29 5.20
CA PRO A 181 3.17 -7.17 5.51
C PRO A 181 2.45 -8.52 5.72
N ALA A 182 3.04 -9.64 5.30
CA ALA A 182 2.42 -10.96 5.40
C ALA A 182 3.33 -12.04 5.97
N GLN A 183 2.73 -12.93 6.76
CA GLN A 183 3.30 -14.23 7.12
C GLN A 183 2.90 -15.26 6.09
N VAL A 184 3.84 -16.12 5.72
CA VAL A 184 3.66 -17.12 4.68
C VAL A 184 4.01 -18.50 5.19
N ARG A 185 3.21 -19.49 4.81
CA ARG A 185 3.48 -20.91 5.00
C ARG A 185 3.34 -21.63 3.67
N LEU A 186 4.43 -22.21 3.21
CA LEU A 186 4.44 -23.15 2.09
C LEU A 186 4.40 -24.57 2.67
N GLU A 187 3.46 -25.38 2.21
CA GLU A 187 3.31 -26.77 2.62
C GLU A 187 3.52 -27.66 1.39
N MET A 188 4.48 -28.58 1.47
CA MET A 188 4.80 -29.51 0.40
C MET A 188 5.39 -30.77 1.03
N ASN A 189 4.95 -31.96 0.58
CA ASN A 189 5.47 -33.25 1.08
C ASN A 189 5.33 -33.49 2.58
N GLY A 190 4.33 -32.84 3.21
CA GLY A 190 4.15 -32.88 4.66
C GLY A 190 5.12 -31.98 5.44
N GLU A 191 6.02 -31.29 4.76
CA GLU A 191 6.89 -30.26 5.34
C GLU A 191 6.21 -28.89 5.29
N VAL A 192 6.55 -28.05 6.27
CA VAL A 192 5.99 -26.69 6.40
C VAL A 192 7.14 -25.69 6.45
N PHE A 193 7.27 -24.90 5.40
CA PHE A 193 8.26 -23.85 5.28
C PHE A 193 7.61 -22.52 5.67
N LYS A 194 8.17 -21.86 6.69
CA LYS A 194 7.69 -20.55 7.16
C LYS A 194 8.50 -19.44 6.53
N GLY A 195 7.86 -18.30 6.33
CA GLY A 195 8.51 -17.14 5.73
C GLY A 195 7.67 -15.88 5.83
N CYS A 196 8.20 -14.83 5.22
CA CYS A 196 7.62 -13.50 5.14
C CYS A 196 7.36 -13.14 3.68
N GLY A 197 6.37 -12.29 3.40
CA GLY A 197 6.06 -11.90 2.03
C GLY A 197 5.29 -10.60 1.87
N GLY A 198 5.22 -10.16 0.60
CA GLY A 198 4.66 -8.88 0.17
C GLY A 198 5.69 -7.76 0.14
N ASP A 199 5.32 -6.64 -0.47
CA ASP A 199 6.20 -5.47 -0.60
C ASP A 199 6.44 -4.77 0.77
N PRO A 200 7.68 -4.73 1.29
CA PRO A 200 7.99 -4.09 2.56
C PRO A 200 7.78 -2.57 2.53
N TYR A 201 7.84 -1.92 1.36
CA TYR A 201 7.60 -0.48 1.26
C TYR A 201 6.16 -0.11 1.67
N ARG A 202 5.20 -1.05 1.58
CA ARG A 202 3.82 -0.83 2.03
C ARG A 202 3.69 -0.60 3.53
N LEU A 203 4.67 -1.03 4.33
CA LEU A 203 4.67 -0.81 5.77
C LEU A 203 4.86 0.67 6.13
N PHE A 204 5.47 1.45 5.24
CA PHE A 204 5.86 2.83 5.53
C PHE A 204 5.15 3.87 4.64
N ARG A 205 4.77 3.49 3.41
CA ARG A 205 4.09 4.39 2.46
C ARG A 205 2.61 4.60 2.76
N GLY A 206 2.05 5.70 2.29
CA GLY A 206 0.62 6.05 2.42
C GLY A 206 0.27 6.83 3.69
N ALA A 207 1.17 6.88 4.67
CA ALA A 207 1.01 7.67 5.89
C ALA A 207 1.92 8.90 5.91
N GLU A 208 1.46 9.94 6.61
CA GLU A 208 2.34 10.95 7.19
C GLU A 208 2.66 10.51 8.62
N TRP A 209 3.94 10.31 8.91
CA TRP A 209 4.42 9.91 10.22
C TRP A 209 4.85 11.14 11.00
N VAL A 210 4.23 11.42 12.14
CA VAL A 210 4.56 12.54 13.04
C VAL A 210 5.53 12.03 14.10
N VAL A 211 6.72 12.64 14.15
CA VAL A 211 7.76 12.30 15.13
C VAL A 211 7.36 12.82 16.50
N GLU A 212 7.44 11.95 17.51
CA GLU A 212 7.12 12.24 18.91
C GLU A 212 8.33 12.10 19.84
N ASP A 213 9.32 11.29 19.44
CA ASP A 213 10.59 11.13 20.17
C ASP A 213 11.78 11.15 19.20
N LEU A 214 12.80 11.91 19.57
CA LEU A 214 14.04 12.09 18.84
C LEU A 214 15.24 11.76 19.74
N ALA A 215 15.72 10.52 19.63
CA ALA A 215 16.83 9.98 20.41
C ALA A 215 16.62 10.10 21.94
N GLY A 216 15.40 9.79 22.42
CA GLY A 216 15.03 9.87 23.84
C GLY A 216 14.76 11.29 24.34
N ALA A 217 14.86 12.30 23.47
CA ALA A 217 14.37 13.64 23.72
C ALA A 217 13.06 13.82 22.96
N GLY A 218 11.98 14.14 23.66
CA GLY A 218 10.71 14.50 23.01
C GLY A 218 10.86 15.72 22.09
N ILE A 219 9.78 16.05 21.39
CA ILE A 219 9.75 17.22 20.48
C ILE A 219 9.39 18.50 21.25
N ILE A 220 10.01 19.62 20.87
CA ILE A 220 9.66 20.96 21.40
C ILE A 220 8.18 21.25 21.15
N ASP A 221 7.48 21.73 22.17
CA ASP A 221 6.06 22.10 22.09
C ASP A 221 5.76 23.01 20.89
N SER A 222 4.63 22.74 20.21
CA SER A 222 4.19 23.48 19.02
C SER A 222 5.16 23.44 17.82
N SER A 223 6.20 22.58 17.87
CA SER A 223 6.94 22.15 16.69
C SER A 223 6.30 20.89 16.11
N ARG A 224 6.29 20.78 14.79
CA ARG A 224 5.82 19.58 14.09
C ARG A 224 6.97 19.03 13.26
N MET A 225 7.18 17.73 13.36
CA MET A 225 8.21 17.02 12.61
C MET A 225 7.57 15.81 11.95
N THR A 226 7.74 15.65 10.64
CA THR A 226 7.08 14.59 9.88
C THR A 226 7.99 13.87 8.91
N ILE A 227 7.62 12.64 8.60
CA ILE A 227 8.24 11.79 7.59
C ILE A 227 7.13 11.24 6.69
N GLU A 228 7.22 11.48 5.38
CA GLU A 228 6.38 10.88 4.36
C GLU A 228 7.26 10.03 3.43
N PHE A 229 6.92 8.75 3.29
CA PHE A 229 7.52 7.85 2.30
C PHE A 229 6.68 7.87 1.04
N LEU A 230 7.26 8.40 -0.04
CA LEU A 230 6.58 8.63 -1.31
C LEU A 230 6.96 7.53 -2.34
N GLY A 231 6.26 7.56 -3.48
CA GLY A 231 6.64 6.78 -4.66
C GLY A 231 8.01 7.16 -5.21
N GLU A 232 8.59 6.27 -6.02
CA GLU A 232 9.91 6.44 -6.64
C GLU A 232 11.04 6.63 -5.62
N ASN A 233 10.97 5.94 -4.47
CA ASN A 233 12.02 5.93 -3.45
C ASN A 233 12.36 7.33 -2.90
N ARG A 234 11.37 8.23 -2.86
CA ARG A 234 11.53 9.59 -2.32
C ARG A 234 10.96 9.72 -0.93
N MET A 235 11.60 10.55 -0.11
CA MET A 235 11.11 10.94 1.20
C MET A 235 10.94 12.46 1.25
N ALA A 236 9.96 12.92 2.02
CA ALA A 236 9.77 14.34 2.29
C ALA A 236 9.18 14.53 3.68
N GLY A 237 9.23 15.76 4.18
CA GLY A 237 8.55 16.09 5.43
C GLY A 237 8.88 17.48 5.94
N LEU A 238 8.47 17.74 7.17
CA LEU A 238 8.83 18.91 7.95
C LEU A 238 9.85 18.51 9.00
N ALA A 239 10.99 19.17 9.07
CA ALA A 239 12.03 18.95 10.08
C ALA A 239 11.97 20.07 11.12
N SER A 240 10.86 20.21 11.84
CA SER A 240 10.61 21.31 12.80
C SER A 240 10.43 22.69 12.15
N CYS A 241 11.50 23.30 11.62
CA CYS A 241 11.43 24.62 10.99
C CYS A 241 11.24 24.52 9.47
N ASN A 242 12.10 23.73 8.82
CA ASN A 242 12.21 23.65 7.37
C ASN A 242 11.56 22.41 6.79
N ARG A 243 11.14 22.55 5.53
CA ARG A 243 10.80 21.38 4.73
C ARG A 243 12.10 20.70 4.29
N TYR A 244 12.09 19.39 4.27
CA TYR A 244 13.21 18.60 3.80
C TYR A 244 12.74 17.55 2.79
N GLY A 245 13.69 17.04 2.03
CA GLY A 245 13.47 15.93 1.11
C GLY A 245 14.73 15.11 0.92
N GLY A 246 14.57 13.95 0.30
CA GLY A 246 15.68 13.04 0.01
C GLY A 246 15.19 11.78 -0.68
N GLN A 247 16.03 10.76 -0.65
CA GLN A 247 15.75 9.43 -1.15
C GLN A 247 15.87 8.41 -0.03
N TYR A 248 15.13 7.32 -0.13
CA TYR A 248 15.23 6.19 0.77
C TYR A 248 15.27 4.88 -0.02
N GLU A 249 15.92 3.87 0.53
CA GLU A 249 15.96 2.55 -0.07
C GLU A 249 15.80 1.50 1.02
N ILE A 250 14.90 0.54 0.80
CA ILE A 250 14.77 -0.64 1.65
C ILE A 250 15.56 -1.76 0.97
N LYS A 251 16.61 -2.24 1.65
CA LYS A 251 17.39 -3.41 1.26
C LYS A 251 17.13 -4.52 2.25
N GLY A 252 17.41 -5.77 1.86
CA GLY A 252 17.09 -6.96 2.65
C GLY A 252 17.52 -6.93 4.14
N GLU A 253 18.49 -6.08 4.50
CA GLU A 253 19.04 -5.94 5.85
C GLU A 253 18.68 -4.61 6.56
N GLY A 254 17.87 -3.72 5.95
CA GLY A 254 17.52 -2.45 6.56
C GLY A 254 17.02 -1.35 5.63
N VAL A 255 17.03 -0.12 6.14
CA VAL A 255 16.69 1.09 5.36
C VAL A 255 17.87 2.03 5.34
N SER A 256 18.07 2.72 4.23
CA SER A 256 19.03 3.82 4.14
C SER A 256 18.37 5.07 3.57
N PHE A 257 18.91 6.23 3.95
CA PHE A 257 18.46 7.53 3.47
C PHE A 257 19.63 8.29 2.84
N GLY A 258 19.37 8.96 1.73
CA GLY A 258 20.39 9.61 0.93
C GLY A 258 19.92 10.91 0.29
N GLY A 259 20.88 11.74 -0.11
CA GLY A 259 20.59 13.00 -0.81
C GLY A 259 19.70 13.96 -0.02
N ILE A 260 19.78 13.95 1.31
CA ILE A 260 18.93 14.77 2.18
C ILE A 260 19.26 16.25 1.95
N PHE A 261 18.22 17.04 1.67
CA PHE A 261 18.29 18.50 1.56
C PHE A 261 17.19 19.15 2.40
N SER A 262 17.39 20.42 2.77
CA SER A 262 16.43 21.20 3.55
C SER A 262 16.30 22.62 2.97
N THR A 263 15.15 23.25 3.16
CA THR A 263 14.97 24.68 2.93
C THR A 263 15.76 25.51 3.95
N ARG A 264 15.81 26.84 3.78
CA ARG A 264 16.58 27.73 4.67
C ARG A 264 15.74 28.89 5.21
N MET A 265 14.64 28.56 5.86
CA MET A 265 13.89 29.50 6.70
C MET A 265 14.63 29.71 8.03
N ALA A 266 14.53 30.93 8.56
CA ALA A 266 15.10 31.27 9.85
C ALA A 266 14.03 31.14 10.94
N CYS A 267 14.24 30.21 11.88
CA CYS A 267 13.41 30.03 13.07
C CYS A 267 14.21 30.31 14.36
N ALA A 268 13.55 30.17 15.51
CA ALA A 268 14.22 30.26 16.81
C ALA A 268 15.39 29.24 16.90
N PRO A 269 16.51 29.59 17.59
CA PRO A 269 17.69 28.73 17.66
C PRO A 269 17.41 27.29 18.12
N ALA A 270 16.49 27.10 19.07
CA ALA A 270 16.11 25.78 19.56
C ALA A 270 15.46 24.90 18.47
N LEU A 271 14.59 25.48 17.63
CA LEU A 271 13.94 24.77 16.52
C LEU A 271 14.94 24.37 15.44
N MET A 272 15.92 25.24 15.16
CA MET A 272 17.01 24.96 14.22
C MET A 272 17.96 23.87 14.74
N ALA A 273 18.25 23.85 16.05
CA ALA A 273 19.06 22.82 16.67
C ALA A 273 18.37 21.44 16.61
N GLN A 274 17.06 21.39 16.90
CA GLN A 274 16.25 20.18 16.76
C GLN A 274 16.17 19.69 15.31
N GLU A 275 15.97 20.59 14.34
CA GLU A 275 16.02 20.28 12.91
C GLU A 275 17.36 19.64 12.53
N HIS A 276 18.48 20.26 12.90
CA HIS A 276 19.81 19.77 12.58
C HIS A 276 20.03 18.37 13.14
N ARG A 277 19.66 18.16 14.41
CA ARG A 277 19.75 16.87 15.08
C ARG A 277 18.93 15.79 14.38
N PHE A 278 17.71 16.12 13.94
CA PHE A 278 16.88 15.19 13.19
C PHE A 278 17.52 14.79 11.86
N LEU A 279 17.98 15.75 11.06
CA LEU A 279 18.60 15.46 9.76
C LEU A 279 19.89 14.65 9.91
N GLU A 280 20.69 14.91 10.96
CA GLU A 280 21.87 14.10 11.28
C GLU A 280 21.53 12.65 11.65
N LEU A 281 20.46 12.43 12.42
CA LEU A 281 20.01 11.09 12.78
C LEU A 281 19.45 10.36 11.57
N MET A 282 18.62 11.01 10.74
CA MET A 282 18.07 10.43 9.50
C MET A 282 19.18 9.91 8.58
N ALA A 283 20.29 10.65 8.44
CA ALA A 283 21.44 10.24 7.64
C ALA A 283 22.19 9.01 8.19
N LYS A 284 21.94 8.62 9.44
CA LYS A 284 22.59 7.49 10.13
C LYS A 284 21.65 6.30 10.35
N VAL A 285 20.38 6.40 9.95
CA VAL A 285 19.42 5.29 10.09
C VAL A 285 19.88 4.10 9.24
N THR A 286 19.78 2.93 9.84
CA THR A 286 20.09 1.63 9.21
C THR A 286 18.92 0.66 9.28
N SER A 287 17.93 0.88 10.16
CA SER A 287 16.76 0.01 10.32
C SER A 287 15.48 0.83 10.45
N ALA A 288 14.39 0.31 9.88
CA ALA A 288 13.03 0.80 10.04
C ALA A 288 12.12 -0.37 10.40
N ALA A 289 11.26 -0.16 11.40
CA ALA A 289 10.30 -1.15 11.83
C ALA A 289 8.99 -0.49 12.25
N ILE A 290 7.90 -1.23 12.14
CA ILE A 290 6.62 -0.95 12.77
C ILE A 290 6.59 -1.66 14.12
N GLY A 291 6.46 -0.86 15.18
CA GLY A 291 6.34 -1.33 16.55
C GLY A 291 4.96 -1.90 16.88
N ARG A 292 4.83 -2.47 18.08
CA ARG A 292 3.60 -3.16 18.52
C ARG A 292 2.39 -2.25 18.67
N ARG A 293 2.60 -0.94 18.80
CA ARG A 293 1.54 0.07 18.92
C ARG A 293 1.26 0.74 17.57
N GLY A 294 1.90 0.29 16.49
CA GLY A 294 1.79 0.90 15.17
C GLY A 294 2.71 2.11 14.98
N GLU A 295 3.69 2.32 15.85
CA GLU A 295 4.72 3.36 15.67
C GLU A 295 5.73 2.97 14.59
N LEU A 296 6.16 3.94 13.79
CA LEU A 296 7.39 3.84 13.02
C LEU A 296 8.57 4.07 13.96
N VAL A 297 9.52 3.13 13.96
CA VAL A 297 10.79 3.25 14.67
C VAL A 297 11.92 3.20 13.67
N LEU A 298 12.68 4.28 13.58
CA LEU A 298 13.92 4.35 12.81
C LEU A 298 15.10 4.24 13.77
N THR A 299 16.04 3.33 13.50
CA THR A 299 17.20 3.09 14.37
C THR A 299 18.50 3.40 13.63
N THR A 300 19.35 4.22 14.25
CA THR A 300 20.68 4.54 13.72
C THR A 300 21.67 3.42 13.94
N SER A 301 22.79 3.45 13.22
CA SER A 301 23.92 2.54 13.45
C SER A 301 24.53 2.63 14.87
N SER A 302 24.30 3.73 15.58
CA SER A 302 24.68 3.94 16.99
C SER A 302 23.63 3.46 18.00
N GLY A 303 22.47 2.99 17.55
CA GLY A 303 21.36 2.55 18.40
C GLY A 303 20.43 3.66 18.89
N GLU A 304 20.57 4.89 18.37
CA GLU A 304 19.64 5.99 18.66
C GLU A 304 18.36 5.82 17.82
N THR A 305 17.22 6.19 18.38
CA THR A 305 15.91 5.95 17.76
C THR A 305 15.18 7.24 17.42
N ILE A 306 14.42 7.22 16.32
CA ILE A 306 13.38 8.21 16.00
C ILE A 306 12.06 7.46 16.04
N THR A 307 11.13 7.90 16.88
CA THR A 307 9.80 7.27 17.00
C THR A 307 8.73 8.21 16.45
N ALA A 308 7.90 7.70 15.56
CA ALA A 308 6.83 8.44 14.92
C ALA A 308 5.53 7.66 14.86
N PHE A 309 4.39 8.35 14.84
CA PHE A 309 3.06 7.75 14.71
C PHE A 309 2.35 8.28 13.48
N GLN A 310 1.44 7.48 12.91
CA GLN A 310 0.61 7.96 11.81
C GLN A 310 -0.19 9.18 12.26
N SER A 311 -0.17 10.24 11.44
CA SER A 311 -0.97 11.44 11.66
C SER A 311 -2.46 11.08 11.72
N THR A 312 -3.11 11.47 12.80
CA THR A 312 -4.57 11.40 12.97
C THR A 312 -5.28 12.65 12.47
N GLU A 313 -4.53 13.70 12.14
CA GLU A 313 -5.07 14.97 11.66
C GLU A 313 -5.34 14.89 10.16
N SER A 314 -6.53 15.36 9.75
CA SER A 314 -6.76 15.68 8.34
C SER A 314 -5.77 16.78 7.94
N LYS A 315 -5.17 16.68 6.74
CA LYS A 315 -4.39 17.80 6.17
C LYS A 315 -5.38 18.92 5.90
N ALA A 316 -5.68 19.75 6.92
CA ALA A 316 -6.52 20.91 6.76
C ALA A 316 -5.97 21.72 5.57
N THR A 317 -6.73 21.77 4.49
CA THR A 317 -6.38 22.52 3.30
C THR A 317 -6.25 23.99 3.74
N GLN A 318 -5.02 24.49 3.81
CA GLN A 318 -4.73 25.93 3.87
C GLN A 318 -4.98 26.55 2.50
#